data_AF-A0A5M6HTG4-F1
#
_entry.id   AF-A0A5M6HTG4-F1
#
_cell.length_a   1.000
_cell.length_b   1.000
_cell.length_c   1.000
_cell.angle_alpha   90.00
_cell.angle_beta   90.00
_cell.angle_gamma   90.00
#
_symmetry.space_group_name_H-M   'P 1'
#
loop_
_entity.id
_entity.type
_entity.pdbx_description
1 polymer ?
#
loop_
_entity_poly.entity_id
_entity_poly.type
_entity_poly.pdbx_seq_one_letter_code
_entity_poly.pdbx_strand_id
1 'polypeptide(L)' 'MIDESAIRLRFEALCDVLDERGRRRFAAAEALAAGRGGVTAVMRATGIARSAIGRGLAELRAGEEFAVGRVRRPGGG' A
#
# COMPACT_ATOMS: atom_id res chain seq x y z
N MET A 1 -15.13 -6.12 -12.85
CA MET A 1 -15.49 -5.25 -11.70
C MET A 1 -14.40 -5.43 -10.66
N ILE A 2 -13.88 -4.36 -10.05
CA ILE A 2 -12.86 -4.49 -9.01
C ILE A 2 -13.56 -4.94 -7.73
N ASP A 3 -13.06 -6.01 -7.10
CA ASP A 3 -13.59 -6.52 -5.84
C ASP A 3 -13.04 -5.71 -4.66
N GLU A 4 -13.76 -4.64 -4.27
CA GLU A 4 -13.38 -3.79 -3.14
C GLU A 4 -13.40 -4.54 -1.79
N SER A 5 -14.26 -5.56 -1.66
CA SER A 5 -14.35 -6.38 -0.44
C SER A 5 -13.12 -7.27 -0.28
N ALA A 6 -12.64 -7.88 -1.36
CA ALA A 6 -11.41 -8.67 -1.34
C ALA A 6 -10.17 -7.81 -1.04
N ILE A 7 -10.11 -6.56 -1.51
CA ILE A 7 -9.04 -5.62 -1.16
C ILE A 7 -9.11 -5.29 0.34
N ARG A 8 -10.30 -4.98 0.86
CA ARG A 8 -10.51 -4.65 2.27
C ARG A 8 -10.08 -5.80 3.17
N LEU A 9 -10.50 -7.02 2.86
CA LEU A 9 -10.15 -8.23 3.62
C LEU A 9 -8.63 -8.39 3.75
N ARG A 10 -7.90 -8.26 2.63
CA ARG A 10 -6.44 -8.38 2.63
C ARG A 10 -5.75 -7.23 3.37
N PHE A 11 -6.33 -6.03 3.32
CA PHE A 11 -5.81 -4.88 4.06
C PHE A 11 -6.00 -5.04 5.57
N GLU A 12 -7.21 -5.39 6.02
CA GLU A 12 -7.52 -5.59 7.45
C GLU A 12 -6.69 -6.73 8.05
N ALA A 13 -6.41 -7.79 7.27
CA ALA A 13 -5.55 -8.88 7.71
C ALA A 13 -4.08 -8.46 7.97
N LEU A 14 -3.63 -7.34 7.40
CA LEU A 14 -2.23 -6.89 7.47
C LEU A 14 -2.06 -5.52 8.13
N CYS A 15 -3.12 -4.73 8.31
CA CYS A 15 -3.00 -3.31 8.68
C CYS A 15 -2.30 -3.09 10.02
N ASP A 16 -2.48 -4.02 10.95
CA ASP A 16 -1.93 -3.93 12.32
C ASP A 16 -0.42 -4.23 12.38
N VAL A 17 0.09 -4.98 11.39
CA VAL A 17 1.52 -5.33 11.30
C VAL A 17 2.28 -4.45 10.32
N LEU A 18 1.58 -3.62 9.54
CA LEU A 18 2.17 -2.69 8.59
C LEU A 18 2.37 -1.31 9.22
N ASP A 19 3.59 -0.79 9.11
CA ASP A 19 3.85 0.62 9.35
C ASP A 19 3.22 1.50 8.24
N GLU A 20 3.31 2.83 8.40
CA GLU A 20 2.75 3.77 7.41
C GLU A 20 3.32 3.53 6.00
N ARG A 21 4.58 3.13 5.91
CA ARG A 21 5.25 2.84 4.64
C ARG A 21 4.74 1.53 4.02
N GLY A 22 4.54 0.51 4.83
CA GLY A 22 3.99 -0.79 4.48
C GLY A 22 2.56 -0.68 3.99
N ARG A 23 1.71 0.09 4.68
CA ARG A 23 0.34 0.37 4.24
C ARG A 23 0.30 1.04 2.87
N ARG A 24 1.18 2.02 2.64
CA ARG A 24 1.29 2.70 1.34
C ARG A 24 1.75 1.76 0.23
N ARG A 25 2.71 0.87 0.50
CA ARG A 25 3.20 -0.13 -0.46
C ARG A 25 2.11 -1.14 -0.82
N PHE A 26 1.40 -1.67 0.18
CA PHE A 26 0.25 -2.54 -0.01
C PHE A 26 -0.76 -1.87 -0.94
N ALA A 27 -1.18 -0.64 -0.61
CA ALA A 27 -2.17 0.08 -1.40
C ALA A 27 -1.72 0.33 -2.85
N ALA A 28 -0.44 0.63 -3.07
CA ALA A 28 0.10 0.81 -4.41
C ALA A 28 0.15 -0.51 -5.20
N ALA A 29 0.52 -1.63 -4.57
CA ALA A 29 0.52 -2.95 -5.20
C ALA A 29 -0.90 -3.38 -5.59
N GLU A 30 -1.88 -3.19 -4.71
CA GLU A 30 -3.29 -3.46 -4.99
C GLU A 30 -3.83 -2.59 -6.13
N ALA A 31 -3.49 -1.30 -6.14
CA ALA A 31 -3.93 -0.38 -7.18
C ALA A 31 -3.30 -0.73 -8.53
N LEU A 32 -2.04 -1.20 -8.54
CA LEU A 32 -1.36 -1.67 -9.74
C LEU A 32 -2.02 -2.94 -10.28
N ALA A 33 -2.28 -3.93 -9.42
CA ALA A 33 -2.91 -5.21 -9.78
C ALA A 33 -4.35 -5.01 -10.29
N ALA A 34 -5.11 -4.10 -9.68
CA ALA A 34 -6.49 -3.80 -10.08
C ALA A 34 -6.61 -3.01 -11.40
N GLY A 35 -5.52 -2.39 -11.89
CA GLY A 35 -5.50 -1.68 -13.16
C GLY A 35 -6.37 -0.41 -13.19
N ARG A 36 -7.11 -0.19 -14.28
CA ARG A 36 -7.94 1.02 -14.45
C ARG A 36 -9.00 1.09 -13.36
N GLY A 37 -8.98 2.18 -12.58
CA GLY A 37 -9.88 2.39 -11.44
C GLY A 37 -9.33 1.86 -10.11
N GLY A 38 -8.20 1.15 -10.11
CA GLY A 38 -7.57 0.56 -8.93
C GLY A 38 -7.33 1.56 -7.80
N VAL A 39 -6.81 2.75 -8.11
CA VAL A 39 -6.58 3.81 -7.11
C VAL A 39 -7.86 4.20 -6.36
N THR A 40 -8.98 4.31 -7.07
CA THR A 40 -10.26 4.67 -6.45
C THR A 40 -10.82 3.51 -5.63
N ALA A 41 -10.75 2.29 -6.15
CA ALA A 41 -11.20 1.09 -5.45
C ALA A 41 -10.41 0.85 -4.16
N VAL A 42 -9.08 0.96 -4.20
CA VAL A 42 -8.22 0.81 -3.02
C VAL A 42 -8.47 1.89 -1.99
N MET A 43 -8.66 3.15 -2.41
CA MET A 43 -9.01 4.24 -1.48
C MET A 43 -10.31 3.92 -0.74
N ARG A 44 -11.35 3.45 -1.43
CA ARG A 44 -12.64 3.08 -0.82
C ARG A 44 -12.53 1.86 0.09
N ALA A 45 -11.70 0.89 -0.28
CA ALA A 45 -11.48 -0.33 0.47
C ALA A 45 -10.68 -0.10 1.77
N THR A 46 -9.65 0.76 1.72
CA THR A 46 -8.64 0.88 2.79
C THR A 46 -8.66 2.22 3.53
N GLY A 47 -9.32 3.24 2.98
CA GLY A 47 -9.29 4.61 3.50
C GLY A 47 -7.99 5.38 3.21
N ILE A 48 -7.01 4.75 2.55
CA ILE A 48 -5.73 5.40 2.23
C ILE A 48 -5.95 6.47 1.16
N ALA A 49 -5.42 7.67 1.41
CA ALA A 49 -5.56 8.81 0.52
C ALA A 49 -5.03 8.53 -0.89
N ARG A 50 -5.74 8.99 -1.93
CA ARG A 50 -5.34 8.81 -3.34
C ARG A 50 -3.92 9.32 -3.62
N SER A 51 -3.52 10.41 -2.96
CA SER A 51 -2.17 10.97 -3.08
C SER A 51 -1.08 10.04 -2.52
N ALA A 52 -1.37 9.30 -1.43
CA ALA A 52 -0.46 8.31 -0.87
C ALA A 52 -0.33 7.09 -1.79
N ILE A 53 -1.45 6.60 -2.33
CA ILE A 53 -1.48 5.50 -3.33
C ILE A 53 -0.71 5.91 -4.58
N GLY A 54 -0.94 7.12 -5.09
CA GLY A 54 -0.24 7.67 -6.26
C GLY A 54 1.26 7.78 -6.05
N ARG A 55 1.72 8.25 -4.88
CA ARG A 55 3.14 8.25 -4.52
C ARG A 55 3.73 6.84 -4.50
N GLY A 56 3.04 5.88 -3.87
CA GLY A 56 3.50 4.49 -3.85
C GLY A 56 3.58 3.85 -5.25
N LEU A 57 2.66 4.20 -6.16
CA LEU A 57 2.72 3.78 -7.57
C LEU A 57 3.90 4.40 -8.32
N ALA A 58 4.21 5.68 -8.05
CA ALA A 58 5.39 6.33 -8.61
C ALA A 58 6.68 5.65 -8.13
N GLU A 59 6.79 5.36 -6.83
CA GLU A 59 7.90 4.60 -6.24
C GLU A 59 8.06 3.21 -6.88
N LEU A 60 6.97 2.46 -7.04
CA LEU A 60 6.97 1.15 -7.72
C LEU A 60 7.48 1.24 -9.16
N ARG A 61 7.04 2.25 -9.92
CA ARG A 61 7.39 2.42 -11.33
C ARG A 61 8.80 2.94 -11.55
N ALA A 62 9.30 3.75 -10.62
CA ALA A 62 10.66 4.27 -10.67
C ALA A 62 11.70 3.16 -10.52
N GLY A 63 11.29 1.94 -10.17
CA GLY A 63 12.23 0.87 -9.84
C GLY A 63 13.11 1.26 -8.66
N GLU A 64 12.67 2.24 -7.85
CA GLU A 64 13.24 2.45 -6.53
C GLU A 64 12.98 1.14 -5.79
N GLU A 65 14.01 0.28 -5.77
CA GLU A 65 14.09 -0.80 -4.80
C GLU A 65 13.71 -0.15 -3.50
N PHE A 66 12.54 -0.53 -2.99
CA PHE A 66 12.09 -0.08 -1.70
C PHE A 66 13.19 -0.52 -0.75
N ALA A 67 14.13 0.39 -0.45
CA ALA A 67 15.32 0.03 0.28
C ALA A 67 14.84 -0.79 1.47
N VAL A 68 15.25 -2.06 1.53
CA VAL A 68 14.91 -3.02 2.60
C VAL A 68 15.69 -2.61 3.87
N GLY A 69 15.92 -1.31 4.03
CA GLY A 69 16.69 -0.66 5.06
C GLY A 69 15.86 -0.56 6.32
N ARG A 70 15.97 -1.62 7.12
CA ARG A 70 15.70 -1.69 8.57
C ARG A 70 14.30 -1.26 9.01
N VAL A 71 13.45 -2.27 9.23
CA VAL A 71 12.24 -2.16 10.05
C VAL A 71 12.56 -1.91 11.55
N ARG A 72 13.83 -1.96 11.99
CA ARG A 72 14.30 -1.35 13.27
C ARG A 72 15.83 -1.34 13.34
N ARG A 73 16.42 -0.40 14.08
CA ARG A 73 17.61 -0.71 14.90
C ARG A 73 17.08 -1.21 16.25
N PRO A 74 17.55 -2.34 16.81
CA PRO A 74 17.39 -2.56 18.23
C PRO A 74 18.28 -1.54 18.96
N GLY A 75 17.75 -0.90 20.00
CA GLY A 75 18.50 -0.02 20.90
C GLY A 75 18.37 1.47 20.60
N GLY A 76 17.49 2.12 21.34
CA GLY A 76 17.69 3.47 21.86
C GLY A 76 17.17 3.41 23.29
N GLY A 77 18.07 3.58 24.27
CA GLY A 77 17.70 3.57 25.69
C GLY A 77 16.70 4.67 26.05
#